data_AF-A0A660UZ48-F1
#
_entry.id   AF-A0A660UZ48-F1
#
_cell.length_a   1.000
_cell.length_b   1.000
_cell.length_c   1.000
_cell.angle_alpha   90.00
_cell.angle_beta   90.00
_cell.angle_gamma   90.00
#
_symmetry.space_group_name_H-M   'P 1'
#
loop_
_entity.id
_entity.type
_entity.pdbx_description
1 polymer ?
#
loop_
_entity_poly.entity_id
_entity_poly.type
_entity_poly.pdbx_seq_one_letter_code
_entity_poly.pdbx_strand_id
1 'polypeptide(L)'
;ILLYRSLAWIFQHKIGGVSDDSHRYYKRELALSMRDLLGENPSKAYFQLLIKQPDTLEKILADETVSPFLDELREADETFSDKSELVANYLTLRKTPGRFKKEAFAVIDHYRGTEALEQFDLFAKARQLRDVWKFEVDFMNELNETYGPVSIDDPNDRLPLNWQHPATHAMYWAAMGLEKAGRPEEYRINEKNTDRIVFHSLQMLYRSGNVVLYDVPSQRPTIYSIPDLRMFDSCDQFWKKIIEKYESFEGGNPKAVKGGHKNFLENAVMLFFQAGHERQAQQIYRRLQTEHFYNPQGFKRTEYTVPMLSFLRGRLKDELQGVGIQDAIEFIVSVLKKSYFHYAIHADDDAAGQENMAQEIYDIYQKSMGGDEQGRVGLPPMVWFRYQAFALFLNDPAYPEYMRSSLIGRIQVERPDLFEKLRKQEIQFIEQMEKQQQEQER
;
A
#
# COMPACT_ATOMS: atom_id res chain seq x y z
N ILE A 1 -7.73 12.28 -24.93
CA ILE A 1 -6.55 12.09 -24.07
C ILE A 1 -6.41 13.13 -22.96
N LEU A 2 -6.51 14.44 -23.24
CA LEU A 2 -6.24 15.49 -22.23
C LEU A 2 -7.18 15.44 -21.01
N LEU A 3 -8.49 15.26 -21.22
CA LEU A 3 -9.47 15.16 -20.13
C LEU A 3 -9.15 14.00 -19.17
N TYR A 4 -8.97 12.80 -19.73
CA TYR A 4 -8.56 11.60 -18.98
C TYR A 4 -7.25 11.80 -18.22
N ARG A 5 -6.24 12.41 -18.87
CA ARG A 5 -4.97 12.74 -18.22
C ARG A 5 -5.15 13.70 -17.04
N SER A 6 -6.02 14.69 -17.15
CA SER A 6 -6.32 15.62 -16.04
C SER A 6 -7.01 14.92 -14.87
N LEU A 7 -7.96 14.01 -15.14
CA LEU A 7 -8.58 13.18 -14.10
C LEU A 7 -7.53 12.31 -13.39
N ALA A 8 -6.69 11.65 -14.18
CA ALA A 8 -5.60 10.82 -13.68
C ALA A 8 -4.63 11.61 -12.79
N TRP A 9 -4.27 12.82 -13.21
CA TRP A 9 -3.38 13.72 -12.47
C TRP A 9 -3.97 14.13 -11.11
N ILE A 10 -5.29 14.40 -11.03
CA ILE A 10 -5.97 14.73 -9.76
C ILE A 10 -5.82 13.58 -8.77
N PHE A 11 -6.13 12.34 -9.18
CA PHE A 11 -5.97 11.18 -8.31
C PHE A 11 -4.52 10.98 -7.87
N GLN A 12 -3.57 11.13 -8.79
CA GLN A 12 -2.15 10.92 -8.50
C GLN A 12 -1.58 11.99 -7.55
N HIS A 13 -1.80 13.27 -7.84
CA HIS A 13 -1.13 14.37 -7.13
C HIS A 13 -1.97 14.95 -5.98
N LYS A 14 -3.25 15.24 -6.21
CA LYS A 14 -4.10 15.89 -5.19
C LYS A 14 -4.51 14.90 -4.10
N ILE A 15 -4.89 13.68 -4.49
CA ILE A 15 -5.32 12.64 -3.54
C ILE A 15 -4.12 11.80 -3.11
N GLY A 16 -3.37 11.26 -4.07
CA GLY A 16 -2.26 10.33 -3.83
C GLY A 16 -1.00 10.98 -3.24
N GLY A 17 -0.76 12.25 -3.55
CA GLY A 17 0.41 13.00 -3.06
C GLY A 17 0.35 13.33 -1.57
N VAL A 18 1.30 14.16 -1.15
CA VAL A 18 1.43 14.68 0.23
C VAL A 18 1.49 16.21 0.27
N SER A 19 1.44 16.87 -0.89
CA SER A 19 1.55 18.32 -1.01
C SER A 19 0.29 19.08 -0.62
N ASP A 20 -0.82 18.36 -0.43
CA ASP A 20 -2.10 18.95 -0.03
C ASP A 20 -2.38 18.64 1.43
N ASP A 21 -2.71 19.64 2.24
CA ASP A 21 -2.94 19.46 3.69
C ASP A 21 -4.09 18.49 4.00
N SER A 22 -5.05 18.35 3.08
CA SER A 22 -6.19 17.44 3.21
C SER A 22 -5.96 16.07 2.58
N HIS A 23 -4.74 15.76 2.12
CA HIS A 23 -4.46 14.52 1.39
C HIS A 23 -4.86 13.26 2.19
N ARG A 24 -4.63 13.23 3.52
CA ARG A 24 -5.01 12.08 4.37
C ARG A 24 -6.53 11.90 4.43
N TYR A 25 -7.28 13.00 4.50
CA TYR A 25 -8.74 12.96 4.46
C TYR A 25 -9.22 12.36 3.13
N TYR A 26 -8.71 12.85 2.00
CA TYR A 26 -9.12 12.34 0.68
C TYR A 26 -8.81 10.85 0.50
N LYS A 27 -7.61 10.40 0.90
CA LYS A 27 -7.22 8.99 0.80
C LYS A 27 -8.13 8.11 1.66
N ARG A 28 -8.45 8.54 2.89
CA ARG A 28 -9.37 7.80 3.77
C ARG A 28 -10.76 7.69 3.18
N GLU A 29 -11.38 8.81 2.76
CA GLU A 29 -12.74 8.78 2.23
C GLU A 29 -12.80 7.98 0.92
N LEU A 30 -11.75 8.02 0.09
CA LEU A 30 -11.63 7.17 -1.10
C LEU A 30 -11.55 5.68 -0.72
N ALA A 31 -10.68 5.33 0.23
CA ALA A 31 -10.50 3.95 0.68
C ALA A 31 -11.79 3.38 1.29
N LEU A 32 -12.47 4.14 2.15
CA LEU A 32 -13.78 3.76 2.72
C LEU A 32 -14.83 3.57 1.63
N SER A 33 -14.93 4.51 0.68
CA SER A 33 -15.93 4.43 -0.39
C SER A 33 -15.71 3.21 -1.29
N MET A 34 -14.44 2.87 -1.58
CA MET A 34 -14.11 1.70 -2.39
C MET A 34 -14.28 0.39 -1.60
N ARG A 35 -13.97 0.39 -0.30
CA ARG A 35 -14.18 -0.75 0.59
C ARG A 35 -15.66 -1.09 0.75
N ASP A 36 -16.53 -0.09 0.81
CA ASP A 36 -17.99 -0.28 0.85
C ASP A 36 -18.52 -0.98 -0.42
N LEU A 37 -17.90 -0.73 -1.58
CA LEU A 37 -18.34 -1.27 -2.87
C LEU A 37 -17.66 -2.60 -3.24
N LEU A 38 -16.37 -2.74 -2.94
CA LEU A 38 -15.56 -3.86 -3.41
C LEU A 38 -15.14 -4.81 -2.29
N GLY A 39 -15.36 -4.45 -1.03
CA GLY A 39 -14.77 -5.14 0.10
C GLY A 39 -13.28 -4.82 0.27
N GLU A 40 -12.64 -5.48 1.23
CA GLU A 40 -11.23 -5.22 1.58
C GLU A 40 -10.26 -5.79 0.53
N ASN A 41 -10.48 -7.04 0.14
CA ASN A 41 -9.65 -7.77 -0.83
C ASN A 41 -10.54 -8.46 -1.87
N PRO A 42 -11.11 -7.73 -2.85
CA PRO A 42 -11.97 -8.34 -3.87
C PRO A 42 -11.20 -9.41 -4.66
N SER A 43 -11.83 -10.56 -4.88
CA SER A 43 -11.24 -11.64 -5.68
C SER A 43 -11.46 -11.41 -7.19
N LYS A 44 -10.71 -12.14 -8.03
CA LYS A 44 -10.97 -12.17 -9.48
C LYS A 44 -12.42 -12.56 -9.80
N ALA A 45 -12.90 -13.61 -9.13
CA ALA A 45 -14.27 -14.08 -9.29
C ALA A 45 -15.30 -13.01 -8.93
N TYR A 46 -15.02 -12.17 -7.93
CA TYR A 46 -15.90 -11.07 -7.55
C TYR A 46 -16.06 -10.03 -8.67
N PHE A 47 -14.96 -9.64 -9.35
CA PHE A 47 -15.07 -8.74 -10.51
C PHE A 47 -15.89 -9.36 -11.65
N GLN A 48 -15.76 -10.66 -11.89
CA GLN A 48 -16.58 -11.39 -12.87
C GLN A 48 -18.08 -11.37 -12.51
N LEU A 49 -18.42 -11.44 -11.22
CA LEU A 49 -19.80 -11.31 -10.77
C LEU A 49 -20.36 -9.89 -11.00
N LEU A 50 -19.55 -8.84 -10.78
CA LEU A 50 -19.95 -7.45 -11.04
C LEU A 50 -20.16 -7.17 -12.53
N ILE A 51 -19.32 -7.74 -13.40
CA ILE A 51 -19.44 -7.63 -14.86
C ILE A 51 -20.76 -8.19 -15.37
N LYS A 52 -21.18 -9.34 -14.83
CA LYS A 52 -22.41 -10.03 -15.24
C LYS A 52 -23.70 -9.31 -14.84
N GLN A 53 -23.62 -8.28 -13.99
CA GLN A 53 -24.80 -7.57 -13.52
C GLN A 53 -25.47 -6.79 -14.64
N PRO A 54 -26.82 -6.74 -14.65
CA PRO A 54 -27.56 -5.92 -15.61
C PRO A 54 -27.07 -4.47 -15.66
N ASP A 55 -27.07 -3.90 -16.86
CA ASP A 55 -26.65 -2.52 -17.15
C ASP A 55 -27.72 -1.49 -16.78
N THR A 56 -29.01 -1.88 -16.73
CA THR A 56 -30.13 -0.95 -16.46
C THR A 56 -30.98 -1.33 -15.25
N LEU A 57 -31.75 -0.37 -14.73
CA LEU A 57 -32.58 -0.58 -13.54
C LEU A 57 -33.78 -1.45 -13.90
N GLU A 58 -34.31 -1.24 -15.09
CA GLU A 58 -35.49 -1.90 -15.61
C GLU A 58 -35.27 -3.42 -15.70
N LYS A 59 -34.06 -3.84 -16.06
CA LYS A 59 -33.70 -5.26 -16.13
C LYS A 59 -33.69 -5.92 -14.75
N ILE A 60 -33.09 -5.29 -13.74
CA ILE A 60 -33.07 -5.87 -12.38
C ILE A 60 -34.45 -5.82 -11.72
N LEU A 61 -35.26 -4.80 -12.02
CA LEU A 61 -36.62 -4.69 -11.49
C LEU A 61 -37.59 -5.73 -12.08
N ALA A 62 -37.27 -6.27 -13.25
CA ALA A 62 -38.03 -7.32 -13.91
C ALA A 62 -37.53 -8.73 -13.54
N ASP A 63 -36.48 -8.85 -12.74
CA ASP A 63 -35.92 -10.13 -12.32
C ASP A 63 -36.83 -10.77 -11.24
N GLU A 64 -37.37 -11.96 -11.53
CA GLU A 64 -38.29 -12.68 -10.66
C GLU A 64 -37.65 -13.11 -9.32
N THR A 65 -36.32 -13.25 -9.29
CA THR A 65 -35.57 -13.58 -8.07
C THR A 65 -35.49 -12.37 -7.15
N VAL A 66 -35.28 -11.18 -7.72
CA VAL A 66 -35.04 -9.93 -6.97
C VAL A 66 -36.33 -9.18 -6.64
N SER A 67 -37.38 -9.31 -7.47
CA SER A 67 -38.61 -8.54 -7.30
C SER A 67 -39.28 -8.70 -5.93
N PRO A 68 -39.38 -9.90 -5.31
CA PRO A 68 -40.04 -10.04 -4.00
C PRO A 68 -39.31 -9.26 -2.90
N PHE A 69 -37.97 -9.29 -2.93
CA PHE A 69 -37.13 -8.53 -2.00
C PHE A 69 -37.38 -7.02 -2.12
N LEU A 70 -37.43 -6.50 -3.35
CA LEU A 70 -37.63 -5.07 -3.58
C LEU A 70 -39.04 -4.60 -3.23
N ASP A 71 -40.05 -5.45 -3.44
CA ASP A 71 -41.43 -5.13 -3.07
C ASP A 71 -41.58 -5.07 -1.54
N GLU A 72 -41.03 -6.04 -0.81
CA GLU A 72 -41.04 -6.01 0.66
C GLU A 72 -40.25 -4.81 1.22
N LEU A 73 -39.11 -4.46 0.60
CA LEU A 73 -38.32 -3.29 1.00
C LEU A 73 -39.10 -1.98 0.81
N ARG A 74 -39.90 -1.87 -0.26
CA ARG A 74 -40.76 -0.70 -0.53
C ARG A 74 -41.95 -0.62 0.42
N GLU A 75 -42.55 -1.75 0.76
CA GLU A 75 -43.63 -1.81 1.75
C GLU A 75 -43.14 -1.41 3.14
N ALA A 76 -41.91 -1.80 3.50
CA ALA A 76 -41.30 -1.46 4.77
C ALA A 76 -40.91 0.03 4.89
N ASP A 77 -40.49 0.66 3.80
CA ASP A 77 -40.14 2.08 3.76
C ASP A 77 -40.35 2.70 2.37
N GLU A 78 -41.25 3.69 2.29
CA GLU A 78 -41.66 4.35 1.06
C GLU A 78 -40.52 5.04 0.29
N THR A 79 -39.39 5.34 0.95
CA THR A 79 -38.22 5.94 0.30
C THR A 79 -37.59 5.04 -0.78
N PHE A 80 -37.87 3.74 -0.76
CA PHE A 80 -37.44 2.79 -1.79
C PHE A 80 -38.39 2.72 -3.01
N SER A 81 -39.49 3.47 -2.99
CA SER A 81 -40.42 3.56 -4.13
C SER A 81 -39.92 4.45 -5.26
N ASP A 82 -39.05 5.43 -4.95
CA ASP A 82 -38.40 6.26 -5.97
C ASP A 82 -37.29 5.47 -6.67
N LYS A 83 -37.57 5.07 -7.92
CA LYS A 83 -36.62 4.32 -8.76
C LYS A 83 -35.30 5.06 -8.98
N SER A 84 -35.31 6.41 -9.02
CA SER A 84 -34.10 7.19 -9.26
C SER A 84 -33.14 7.18 -8.08
N GLU A 85 -33.67 7.08 -6.86
CA GLU A 85 -32.90 7.05 -5.62
C GLU A 85 -32.72 5.63 -5.04
N LEU A 86 -33.41 4.62 -5.59
CA LEU A 86 -33.44 3.24 -5.07
C LEU A 86 -32.04 2.69 -4.73
N VAL A 87 -31.09 2.79 -5.66
CA VAL A 87 -29.73 2.26 -5.44
C VAL A 87 -28.96 3.07 -4.40
N ALA A 88 -29.10 4.40 -4.42
CA ALA A 88 -28.43 5.27 -3.45
C ALA A 88 -28.98 5.07 -2.03
N ASN A 89 -30.31 4.99 -1.89
CA ASN A 89 -30.99 4.68 -0.64
C ASN A 89 -30.62 3.28 -0.15
N TYR A 90 -30.59 2.29 -1.03
CA TYR A 90 -30.21 0.93 -0.67
C TYR A 90 -28.79 0.86 -0.11
N LEU A 91 -27.79 1.41 -0.83
CA LEU A 91 -26.41 1.42 -0.34
C LEU A 91 -26.28 2.21 0.97
N THR A 92 -27.06 3.28 1.13
CA THR A 92 -27.10 4.04 2.40
C THR A 92 -27.73 3.22 3.53
N LEU A 93 -28.77 2.42 3.27
CA LEU A 93 -29.38 1.52 4.25
C LEU A 93 -28.38 0.48 4.73
N ARG A 94 -27.58 -0.08 3.81
CA ARG A 94 -26.54 -1.06 4.14
C ARG A 94 -25.43 -0.46 5.04
N LYS A 95 -25.14 0.83 4.89
CA LYS A 95 -24.07 1.52 5.63
C LYS A 95 -24.53 2.18 6.93
N THR A 96 -25.67 2.86 6.88
CA THR A 96 -26.20 3.70 7.95
C THR A 96 -27.69 3.42 8.14
N PRO A 97 -28.06 2.24 8.66
CA PRO A 97 -29.45 1.79 8.71
C PRO A 97 -30.36 2.70 9.53
N GLY A 98 -29.82 3.40 10.53
CA GLY A 98 -30.57 4.35 11.35
C GLY A 98 -31.13 5.58 10.60
N ARG A 99 -30.81 5.77 9.32
CA ARG A 99 -31.42 6.81 8.47
C ARG A 99 -32.80 6.42 7.90
N PHE A 100 -33.16 5.14 8.00
CA PHE A 100 -34.38 4.56 7.44
C PHE A 100 -35.26 3.98 8.54
N LYS A 101 -36.48 3.58 8.19
CA LYS A 101 -37.35 2.83 9.11
C LYS A 101 -36.68 1.52 9.53
N LYS A 102 -36.91 1.09 10.77
CA LYS A 102 -36.29 -0.13 11.32
C LYS A 102 -36.71 -1.37 10.54
N GLU A 103 -37.94 -1.35 10.04
CA GLU A 103 -38.58 -2.36 9.21
C GLU A 103 -37.78 -2.59 7.92
N ALA A 104 -37.26 -1.54 7.28
CA ALA A 104 -36.44 -1.69 6.07
C ALA A 104 -35.18 -2.51 6.31
N PHE A 105 -34.51 -2.31 7.45
CA PHE A 105 -33.34 -3.13 7.79
C PHE A 105 -33.75 -4.55 8.22
N ALA A 106 -34.94 -4.73 8.80
CA ALA A 106 -35.48 -6.06 9.07
C ALA A 106 -35.70 -6.88 7.79
N VAL A 107 -36.09 -6.24 6.68
CA VAL A 107 -36.14 -6.89 5.34
C VAL A 107 -34.75 -7.37 4.93
N ILE A 108 -33.71 -6.55 5.11
CA ILE A 108 -32.33 -6.97 4.82
C ILE A 108 -31.92 -8.20 5.64
N ASP A 109 -32.28 -8.25 6.92
CA ASP A 109 -32.02 -9.41 7.77
C ASP A 109 -32.84 -10.64 7.35
N HIS A 110 -34.08 -10.45 6.88
CA HIS A 110 -34.93 -11.51 6.37
C HIS A 110 -34.33 -12.20 5.13
N TYR A 111 -33.78 -11.43 4.19
CA TYR A 111 -33.18 -11.95 2.94
C TYR A 111 -31.69 -12.28 3.04
N ARG A 112 -31.10 -12.23 4.25
CA ARG A 112 -29.67 -12.49 4.43
C ARG A 112 -29.29 -13.90 3.98
N GLY A 113 -28.33 -13.99 3.05
CA GLY A 113 -27.88 -15.27 2.47
C GLY A 113 -28.82 -15.85 1.40
N THR A 114 -29.80 -15.08 0.93
CA THR A 114 -30.62 -15.44 -0.22
C THR A 114 -30.00 -14.93 -1.52
N GLU A 115 -30.27 -15.63 -2.62
CA GLU A 115 -29.84 -15.20 -3.96
C GLU A 115 -30.38 -13.82 -4.34
N ALA A 116 -31.63 -13.51 -3.95
CA ALA A 116 -32.27 -12.22 -4.23
C ALA A 116 -31.45 -11.03 -3.69
N LEU A 117 -31.06 -11.10 -2.42
CA LEU A 117 -30.27 -10.03 -1.80
C LEU A 117 -28.85 -9.99 -2.37
N GLU A 118 -28.22 -11.14 -2.59
CA GLU A 118 -26.87 -11.20 -3.16
C GLU A 118 -26.81 -10.59 -4.57
N GLN A 119 -27.77 -10.93 -5.43
CA GLN A 119 -27.89 -10.37 -6.77
C GLN A 119 -28.13 -8.86 -6.73
N PHE A 120 -29.04 -8.38 -5.87
CA PHE A 120 -29.28 -6.94 -5.77
C PHE A 120 -28.09 -6.18 -5.15
N ASP A 121 -27.40 -6.75 -4.16
CA ASP A 121 -26.16 -6.20 -3.60
C ASP A 121 -25.10 -6.00 -4.71
N LEU A 122 -24.90 -7.03 -5.55
CA LEU A 122 -23.96 -6.96 -6.68
C LEU A 122 -24.40 -5.94 -7.72
N PHE A 123 -25.68 -5.93 -8.11
CA PHE A 123 -26.22 -4.96 -9.05
C PHE A 123 -26.03 -3.52 -8.55
N ALA A 124 -26.41 -3.24 -7.30
CA ALA A 124 -26.31 -1.91 -6.70
C ALA A 124 -24.86 -1.41 -6.70
N LYS A 125 -23.91 -2.27 -6.32
CA LYS A 125 -22.47 -1.95 -6.33
C LYS A 125 -21.94 -1.73 -7.75
N ALA A 126 -22.28 -2.62 -8.69
CA ALA A 126 -21.87 -2.50 -10.09
C ALA A 126 -22.42 -1.23 -10.74
N ARG A 127 -23.68 -0.88 -10.45
CA ARG A 127 -24.29 0.36 -10.92
C ARG A 127 -23.63 1.58 -10.29
N GLN A 128 -23.34 1.58 -9.00
CA GLN A 128 -22.63 2.68 -8.36
C GLN A 128 -21.26 2.92 -9.01
N LEU A 129 -20.52 1.85 -9.35
CA LEU A 129 -19.26 1.95 -10.07
C LEU A 129 -19.45 2.58 -11.47
N ARG A 130 -20.44 2.15 -12.24
CA ARG A 130 -20.72 2.67 -13.59
C ARG A 130 -21.27 4.10 -13.59
N ASP A 131 -22.29 4.36 -12.78
CA ASP A 131 -23.09 5.58 -12.89
C ASP A 131 -22.51 6.73 -12.07
N VAL A 132 -21.87 6.44 -10.93
CA VAL A 132 -21.31 7.49 -10.05
C VAL A 132 -19.80 7.60 -10.25
N TRP A 133 -19.07 6.48 -10.16
CA TRP A 133 -17.62 6.49 -10.33
C TRP A 133 -17.17 6.55 -11.79
N LYS A 134 -18.09 6.32 -12.74
CA LYS A 134 -17.82 6.29 -14.18
C LYS A 134 -16.77 5.24 -14.56
N PHE A 135 -16.76 4.13 -13.83
CA PHE A 135 -15.92 2.98 -14.09
C PHE A 135 -16.62 1.95 -14.97
N GLU A 136 -15.97 1.60 -16.08
CA GLU A 136 -16.28 0.44 -16.88
C GLU A 136 -15.70 -0.78 -16.15
N VAL A 137 -16.57 -1.63 -15.58
CA VAL A 137 -16.16 -2.74 -14.71
C VAL A 137 -15.32 -3.76 -15.47
N ASP A 138 -15.61 -3.98 -16.76
CA ASP A 138 -14.78 -4.82 -17.63
C ASP A 138 -13.35 -4.28 -17.75
N PHE A 139 -13.21 -2.96 -17.95
CA PHE A 139 -11.89 -2.32 -18.02
C PHE A 139 -11.17 -2.33 -16.66
N MET A 140 -11.91 -2.20 -15.55
CA MET A 140 -11.32 -2.43 -14.22
C MET A 140 -10.70 -3.83 -14.12
N ASN A 141 -11.40 -4.85 -14.63
CA ASN A 141 -10.91 -6.23 -14.62
C ASN A 141 -9.70 -6.43 -15.55
N GLU A 142 -9.70 -5.82 -16.74
CA GLU A 142 -8.53 -5.84 -17.64
C GLU A 142 -7.29 -5.25 -16.95
N LEU A 143 -7.44 -4.13 -16.23
CA LEU A 143 -6.34 -3.55 -15.47
C LEU A 143 -5.88 -4.44 -14.31
N ASN A 144 -6.81 -5.11 -13.62
CA ASN A 144 -6.48 -6.09 -12.58
C ASN A 144 -5.61 -7.22 -13.16
N GLU A 145 -5.99 -7.77 -14.30
CA GLU A 145 -5.29 -8.88 -14.97
C GLU A 145 -3.97 -8.45 -15.60
N THR A 146 -3.84 -7.19 -16.01
CA THR A 146 -2.62 -6.68 -16.64
C THR A 146 -1.60 -6.18 -15.62
N TYR A 147 -2.07 -5.47 -14.58
CA TYR A 147 -1.22 -4.67 -13.71
C TYR A 147 -1.29 -5.04 -12.24
N GLY A 148 -2.20 -5.92 -11.84
CA GLY A 148 -2.37 -6.34 -10.45
C GLY A 148 -1.11 -6.95 -9.82
N PRO A 149 -1.00 -6.98 -8.48
CA PRO A 149 0.17 -7.55 -7.80
C PRO A 149 0.35 -9.03 -8.12
N VAL A 150 1.58 -9.49 -8.29
CA VAL A 150 1.92 -10.89 -8.55
C VAL A 150 2.45 -11.52 -7.26
N SER A 151 1.91 -12.69 -6.90
CA SER A 151 2.39 -13.43 -5.73
C SER A 151 3.90 -13.65 -5.82
N ILE A 152 4.59 -13.44 -4.70
CA ILE A 152 6.04 -13.59 -4.60
C ILE A 152 6.46 -15.06 -4.81
N ASP A 153 5.58 -16.00 -4.45
CA ASP A 153 5.82 -17.43 -4.52
C ASP A 153 5.27 -18.08 -5.81
N ASP A 154 4.27 -17.47 -6.45
CA ASP A 154 3.70 -17.95 -7.72
C ASP A 154 3.56 -16.81 -8.74
N PRO A 155 4.42 -16.75 -9.77
CA PRO A 155 4.36 -15.70 -10.78
C PRO A 155 3.09 -15.74 -11.65
N ASN A 156 2.30 -16.82 -11.60
CA ASN A 156 1.04 -16.92 -12.32
C ASN A 156 -0.16 -16.45 -11.50
N ASP A 157 0.01 -16.29 -10.18
CA ASP A 157 -1.05 -15.78 -9.32
C ASP A 157 -0.99 -14.26 -9.21
N ARG A 158 -1.62 -13.61 -10.19
CA ARG A 158 -1.83 -12.16 -10.17
C ARG A 158 -3.10 -11.81 -9.42
N LEU A 159 -3.06 -11.02 -8.37
CA LEU A 159 -4.24 -10.57 -7.63
C LEU A 159 -4.85 -9.29 -8.23
N PRO A 160 -6.12 -8.94 -7.95
CA PRO A 160 -6.68 -7.65 -8.34
C PRO A 160 -5.93 -6.47 -7.74
N LEU A 161 -5.95 -5.32 -8.43
CA LEU A 161 -5.35 -4.08 -7.95
C LEU A 161 -6.06 -3.61 -6.66
N ASN A 162 -5.32 -2.93 -5.79
CA ASN A 162 -5.94 -2.29 -4.63
C ASN A 162 -6.71 -1.03 -5.05
N TRP A 163 -8.01 -1.16 -5.30
CA TRP A 163 -8.90 -0.06 -5.67
C TRP A 163 -9.15 0.93 -4.52
N GLN A 164 -8.73 0.64 -3.28
CA GLN A 164 -8.74 1.64 -2.20
C GLN A 164 -7.61 2.68 -2.37
N HIS A 165 -6.59 2.38 -3.18
CA HIS A 165 -5.43 3.24 -3.37
C HIS A 165 -5.64 4.22 -4.54
N PRO A 166 -5.39 5.54 -4.37
CA PRO A 166 -5.63 6.55 -5.40
C PRO A 166 -4.81 6.35 -6.69
N ALA A 167 -3.63 5.71 -6.61
CA ALA A 167 -2.85 5.41 -7.80
C ALA A 167 -3.56 4.44 -8.76
N THR A 168 -4.39 3.52 -8.26
CA THR A 168 -5.21 2.62 -9.10
C THR A 168 -6.21 3.43 -9.94
N HIS A 169 -6.82 4.45 -9.33
CA HIS A 169 -7.75 5.35 -10.01
C HIS A 169 -7.04 6.24 -11.03
N ALA A 170 -5.86 6.77 -10.68
CA ALA A 170 -5.03 7.51 -11.61
C ALA A 170 -4.62 6.65 -12.80
N MET A 171 -4.24 5.39 -12.55
CA MET A 171 -3.91 4.42 -13.60
C MET A 171 -5.12 4.14 -14.50
N TYR A 172 -6.30 3.91 -13.93
CA TYR A 172 -7.53 3.69 -14.69
C TYR A 172 -7.79 4.83 -15.68
N TRP A 173 -7.79 6.08 -15.21
CA TRP A 173 -8.07 7.22 -16.08
C TRP A 173 -6.98 7.44 -17.12
N ALA A 174 -5.70 7.25 -16.77
CA ALA A 174 -4.61 7.37 -17.73
C ALA A 174 -4.68 6.29 -18.80
N ALA A 175 -4.87 5.02 -18.42
CA ALA A 175 -5.01 3.89 -19.33
C ALA A 175 -6.23 4.03 -20.24
N MET A 176 -7.38 4.43 -19.70
CA MET A 176 -8.58 4.75 -20.48
C MET A 176 -8.32 5.87 -21.50
N GLY A 177 -7.55 6.88 -21.11
CA GLY A 177 -7.15 7.97 -22.00
C GLY A 177 -6.25 7.55 -23.16
N LEU A 178 -5.41 6.53 -22.94
CA LEU A 178 -4.57 5.90 -23.96
C LEU A 178 -5.40 5.00 -24.87
N GLU A 179 -6.32 4.21 -24.33
CA GLU A 179 -7.19 3.33 -25.11
C GLU A 179 -8.11 4.11 -26.04
N LYS A 180 -8.84 5.11 -25.52
CA LYS A 180 -9.83 5.86 -26.31
C LYS A 180 -9.23 6.88 -27.28
N ALA A 181 -7.99 7.33 -27.07
CA ALA A 181 -7.44 8.48 -27.81
C ALA A 181 -5.92 8.44 -28.08
N GLY A 182 -5.24 7.36 -27.72
CA GLY A 182 -3.85 7.10 -28.03
C GLY A 182 -3.65 6.79 -29.51
N ARG A 183 -2.42 7.01 -29.97
CA ARG A 183 -1.91 6.66 -31.30
C ARG A 183 -0.50 6.11 -31.11
N PRO A 184 -0.36 4.83 -30.73
CA PRO A 184 0.92 4.26 -30.29
C PRO A 184 2.00 4.29 -31.36
N GLU A 185 1.62 4.34 -32.64
CA GLU A 185 2.53 4.43 -33.79
C GLU A 185 3.09 5.84 -34.03
N GLU A 186 2.58 6.87 -33.34
CA GLU A 186 2.96 8.27 -33.52
C GLU A 186 3.56 8.84 -32.22
N TYR A 187 4.73 9.48 -32.31
CA TYR A 187 5.26 10.22 -31.15
C TYR A 187 4.37 11.42 -30.81
N ARG A 188 3.75 11.39 -29.62
CA ARG A 188 2.91 12.49 -29.12
C ARG A 188 3.25 12.80 -27.67
N ILE A 189 3.60 14.06 -27.40
CA ILE A 189 3.98 14.52 -26.05
C ILE A 189 2.87 14.27 -25.01
N ASN A 190 1.61 14.45 -25.39
CA ASN A 190 0.47 14.21 -24.49
C ASN A 190 0.30 12.73 -24.17
N GLU A 191 0.62 11.84 -25.11
CA GLU A 191 0.59 10.40 -24.90
C GLU A 191 1.71 9.97 -23.96
N LYS A 192 2.95 10.42 -24.23
CA LYS A 192 4.09 10.21 -23.33
C LYS A 192 3.85 10.69 -21.92
N ASN A 193 3.22 11.84 -21.77
CA ASN A 193 2.84 12.34 -20.45
C ASN A 193 1.71 11.52 -19.80
N THR A 194 0.87 10.85 -20.57
CA THR A 194 -0.19 9.96 -20.05
C THR A 194 0.39 8.59 -19.67
N ASP A 195 1.27 8.01 -20.49
CA ASP A 195 2.05 6.81 -20.15
C ASP A 195 2.84 6.99 -18.85
N ARG A 196 3.44 8.18 -18.65
CA ARG A 196 4.10 8.54 -17.39
C ARG A 196 3.18 8.51 -16.18
N ILE A 197 1.88 8.78 -16.33
CA ILE A 197 0.95 8.68 -15.20
C ILE A 197 0.71 7.21 -14.84
N VAL A 198 0.44 6.33 -15.83
CA VAL A 198 0.32 4.87 -15.60
C VAL A 198 1.56 4.35 -14.89
N PHE A 199 2.72 4.72 -15.42
CA PHE A 199 4.02 4.41 -14.87
C PHE A 199 4.20 4.85 -13.40
N HIS A 200 3.95 6.12 -13.08
CA HIS A 200 4.09 6.62 -11.72
C HIS A 200 3.04 5.99 -10.79
N SER A 201 1.86 5.67 -11.30
CA SER A 201 0.83 4.98 -10.52
C SER A 201 1.28 3.58 -10.12
N LEU A 202 1.88 2.81 -11.02
CA LEU A 202 2.47 1.51 -10.70
C LEU A 202 3.57 1.65 -9.64
N GLN A 203 4.47 2.62 -9.79
CA GLN A 203 5.50 2.89 -8.77
C GLN A 203 4.91 3.26 -7.41
N MET A 204 3.83 4.05 -7.37
CA MET A 204 3.13 4.38 -6.13
C MET A 204 2.49 3.15 -5.51
N LEU A 205 1.90 2.26 -6.30
CA LEU A 205 1.38 0.97 -5.80
C LEU A 205 2.50 0.08 -5.25
N TYR A 206 3.68 0.06 -5.88
CA TYR A 206 4.83 -0.65 -5.32
C TYR A 206 5.31 -0.07 -3.99
N ARG A 207 5.35 1.26 -3.87
CA ARG A 207 5.86 1.95 -2.66
C ARG A 207 4.86 2.08 -1.52
N SER A 208 3.56 2.08 -1.82
CA SER A 208 2.51 2.35 -0.85
C SER A 208 1.16 1.69 -1.19
N GLY A 209 1.15 0.61 -1.97
CA GLY A 209 -0.09 0.02 -2.51
C GLY A 209 -0.96 -0.70 -1.49
N ASN A 210 -0.40 -1.13 -0.37
CA ASN A 210 -1.16 -1.72 0.72
C ASN A 210 -1.75 -0.60 1.59
N VAL A 211 -3.09 -0.50 1.60
CA VAL A 211 -3.84 0.51 2.34
C VAL A 211 -4.36 -0.10 3.64
N VAL A 212 -3.93 0.44 4.77
CA VAL A 212 -4.37 0.05 6.10
C VAL A 212 -5.30 1.12 6.64
N LEU A 213 -6.55 0.75 6.88
CA LEU A 213 -7.50 1.55 7.67
C LEU A 213 -7.54 0.95 9.07
N TYR A 214 -7.40 1.81 10.07
CA TYR A 214 -7.53 1.39 11.46
C TYR A 214 -8.26 2.44 12.28
N ASP A 215 -9.06 1.98 13.23
CA ASP A 215 -9.82 2.84 14.12
C ASP A 215 -8.93 3.60 15.08
N VAL A 216 -9.29 4.85 15.32
CA VAL A 216 -8.68 5.70 16.35
C VAL A 216 -9.76 6.01 17.38
N PRO A 217 -9.52 5.79 18.69
CA PRO A 217 -10.52 6.04 19.72
C PRO A 217 -11.15 7.43 19.63
N SER A 218 -12.48 7.48 19.67
CA SER A 218 -13.27 8.72 19.59
C SER A 218 -13.04 9.56 18.33
N GLN A 219 -12.46 8.98 17.28
CA GLN A 219 -12.18 9.64 16.01
C GLN A 219 -12.64 8.76 14.85
N ARG A 220 -12.67 9.34 13.65
CA ARG A 220 -12.82 8.54 12.44
C ARG A 220 -11.58 7.65 12.26
N PRO A 221 -11.71 6.51 11.55
CA PRO A 221 -10.55 5.71 11.16
C PRO A 221 -9.48 6.60 10.54
N THR A 222 -8.22 6.23 10.73
CA THR A 222 -7.12 6.85 10.00
C THR A 222 -6.63 5.92 8.90
N ILE A 223 -5.77 6.43 8.04
CA ILE A 223 -5.23 5.71 6.90
C ILE A 223 -3.70 5.72 6.94
N TYR A 224 -3.12 4.55 6.74
CA TYR A 224 -1.70 4.37 6.54
C TYR A 224 -1.47 3.55 5.27
N SER A 225 -0.31 3.74 4.64
CA SER A 225 0.02 3.03 3.41
C SER A 225 1.42 2.45 3.52
N ILE A 226 1.56 1.18 3.16
CA ILE A 226 2.82 0.44 3.22
C ILE A 226 3.17 -0.13 1.84
N PRO A 227 4.45 -0.43 1.58
CA PRO A 227 4.86 -1.04 0.31
C PRO A 227 4.09 -2.31 -0.03
N ASP A 228 3.96 -2.58 -1.32
CA ASP A 228 3.47 -3.87 -1.82
C ASP A 228 4.49 -4.43 -2.82
N LEU A 229 5.40 -5.29 -2.33
CA LEU A 229 6.48 -5.83 -3.14
C LEU A 229 5.98 -6.72 -4.28
N ARG A 230 4.77 -7.26 -4.18
CA ARG A 230 4.10 -8.02 -5.25
C ARG A 230 3.87 -7.19 -6.51
N MET A 231 3.87 -5.86 -6.42
CA MET A 231 3.76 -4.97 -7.57
C MET A 231 5.05 -4.84 -8.38
N PHE A 232 6.17 -5.39 -7.91
CA PHE A 232 7.48 -5.26 -8.56
C PHE A 232 7.44 -5.69 -10.03
N ASP A 233 6.90 -6.87 -10.31
CA ASP A 233 6.88 -7.42 -11.68
C ASP A 233 6.01 -6.58 -12.62
N SER A 234 4.84 -6.13 -12.16
CA SER A 234 3.97 -5.23 -12.93
C SER A 234 4.68 -3.91 -13.26
N CYS A 235 5.41 -3.35 -12.30
CA CYS A 235 6.20 -2.14 -12.52
C CYS A 235 7.34 -2.38 -13.52
N ASP A 236 8.12 -3.44 -13.34
CA ASP A 236 9.28 -3.78 -14.17
C ASP A 236 8.88 -4.06 -15.62
N GLN A 237 7.83 -4.86 -15.83
CA GLN A 237 7.31 -5.20 -17.15
C GLN A 237 6.78 -3.97 -17.88
N PHE A 238 6.00 -3.13 -17.20
CA PHE A 238 5.52 -1.88 -17.81
C PHE A 238 6.68 -0.94 -18.15
N TRP A 239 7.70 -0.87 -17.29
CA TRP A 239 8.87 -0.05 -17.56
C TRP A 239 9.58 -0.45 -18.84
N LYS A 240 9.82 -1.76 -19.02
CA LYS A 240 10.43 -2.33 -20.22
C LYS A 240 9.61 -1.98 -21.47
N LYS A 241 8.29 -2.16 -21.41
CA LYS A 241 7.36 -1.78 -22.49
C LYS A 241 7.48 -0.29 -22.85
N ILE A 242 7.57 0.60 -21.86
CA ILE A 242 7.71 2.04 -22.11
C ILE A 242 9.10 2.39 -22.66
N ILE A 243 10.16 1.71 -22.22
CA ILE A 243 11.50 1.86 -22.82
C ILE A 243 11.44 1.49 -24.30
N GLU A 244 10.95 0.28 -24.62
CA GLU A 244 10.82 -0.21 -25.99
C GLU A 244 9.99 0.74 -26.87
N LYS A 245 8.83 1.18 -26.35
CA LYS A 245 7.95 2.13 -27.04
C LYS A 245 8.67 3.43 -27.42
N TYR A 246 9.49 3.99 -26.53
CA TYR A 246 10.14 5.28 -26.78
C TYR A 246 11.54 5.17 -27.40
N GLU A 247 12.14 3.99 -27.42
CA GLU A 247 13.37 3.74 -28.17
C GLU A 247 13.20 4.01 -29.67
N SER A 248 12.09 3.57 -30.25
CA SER A 248 11.78 3.81 -31.67
C SER A 248 11.65 5.30 -32.01
N PHE A 249 11.20 6.12 -31.06
CA PHE A 249 10.94 7.55 -31.27
C PHE A 249 12.11 8.47 -30.85
N GLU A 250 13.01 8.03 -29.97
CA GLU A 250 14.05 8.87 -29.36
C GLU A 250 15.47 8.46 -29.78
N GLY A 251 15.63 8.05 -31.04
CA GLY A 251 16.94 7.68 -31.59
C GLY A 251 17.59 6.51 -30.86
N GLY A 252 16.79 5.55 -30.40
CA GLY A 252 17.24 4.32 -29.74
C GLY A 252 17.59 4.47 -28.25
N ASN A 253 17.47 5.66 -27.64
CA ASN A 253 17.87 5.85 -26.25
C ASN A 253 16.99 6.83 -25.46
N PRO A 254 15.86 6.38 -24.89
CA PRO A 254 15.03 7.18 -24.00
C PRO A 254 15.71 7.30 -22.62
N LYS A 255 16.77 8.12 -22.55
CA LYS A 255 17.71 8.22 -21.42
C LYS A 255 17.03 8.38 -20.07
N ALA A 256 16.01 9.23 -19.99
CA ALA A 256 15.29 9.50 -18.75
C ALA A 256 14.55 8.25 -18.24
N VAL A 257 13.92 7.49 -19.14
CA VAL A 257 13.16 6.28 -18.78
C VAL A 257 14.13 5.17 -18.37
N LYS A 258 15.20 4.93 -19.14
CA LYS A 258 16.24 3.94 -18.80
C LYS A 258 16.94 4.24 -17.48
N GLY A 259 17.31 5.51 -17.26
CA GLY A 259 17.95 5.94 -16.01
C GLY A 259 17.06 5.73 -14.80
N GLY A 260 15.76 6.01 -14.93
CA GLY A 260 14.80 5.71 -13.87
C GLY A 260 14.66 4.21 -13.60
N HIS A 261 14.68 3.35 -14.63
CA HIS A 261 14.52 1.89 -14.47
C HIS A 261 15.65 1.31 -13.64
N LYS A 262 16.89 1.72 -13.96
CA LYS A 262 18.08 1.41 -13.18
C LYS A 262 17.89 1.78 -11.71
N ASN A 263 17.46 3.01 -11.42
CA ASN A 263 17.24 3.47 -10.05
C ASN A 263 16.11 2.69 -9.35
N PHE A 264 15.07 2.29 -10.09
CA PHE A 264 14.00 1.44 -9.56
C PHE A 264 14.53 0.06 -9.17
N LEU A 265 15.31 -0.59 -10.03
CA LEU A 265 15.95 -1.87 -9.72
C LEU A 265 16.90 -1.77 -8.53
N GLU A 266 17.72 -0.71 -8.46
CA GLU A 266 18.61 -0.47 -7.30
C GLU A 266 17.82 -0.35 -5.99
N ASN A 267 16.72 0.41 -5.99
CA ASN A 267 15.85 0.54 -4.83
C ASN A 267 15.13 -0.78 -4.50
N ALA A 268 14.78 -1.57 -5.52
CA ALA A 268 14.15 -2.86 -5.33
C ALA A 268 15.09 -3.87 -4.65
N VAL A 269 16.38 -3.93 -5.02
CA VAL A 269 17.35 -4.77 -4.28
C VAL A 269 17.34 -4.45 -2.79
N MET A 270 17.34 -3.16 -2.45
CA MET A 270 17.29 -2.70 -1.07
C MET A 270 15.97 -3.09 -0.39
N LEU A 271 14.81 -2.82 -1.01
CA LEU A 271 13.50 -3.11 -0.42
C LEU A 271 13.22 -4.61 -0.24
N PHE A 272 13.57 -5.44 -1.22
CA PHE A 272 13.44 -6.90 -1.09
C PHE A 272 14.39 -7.48 -0.05
N PHE A 273 15.64 -6.98 0.01
CA PHE A 273 16.58 -7.41 1.05
C PHE A 273 16.09 -7.01 2.43
N GLN A 274 15.63 -5.76 2.57
CA GLN A 274 15.00 -5.28 3.79
C GLN A 274 13.86 -6.21 4.17
N ALA A 275 12.87 -6.47 3.32
CA ALA A 275 11.74 -7.35 3.62
C ALA A 275 12.08 -8.85 3.81
N GLY A 276 13.36 -9.24 3.92
CA GLY A 276 13.79 -10.62 4.14
C GLY A 276 13.74 -11.52 2.90
N HIS A 277 13.32 -10.99 1.75
CA HIS A 277 13.29 -11.69 0.47
C HIS A 277 14.67 -11.67 -0.22
N GLU A 278 15.68 -12.21 0.47
CA GLU A 278 17.08 -12.16 0.01
C GLU A 278 17.31 -12.80 -1.36
N ARG A 279 16.58 -13.88 -1.65
CA ARG A 279 16.67 -14.57 -2.95
C ARG A 279 16.24 -13.66 -4.09
N GLN A 280 15.09 -13.00 -3.94
CA GLN A 280 14.57 -12.04 -4.90
C GLN A 280 15.50 -10.83 -5.02
N ALA A 281 15.98 -10.29 -3.90
CA ALA A 281 16.97 -9.21 -3.90
C ALA A 281 18.22 -9.58 -4.72
N GLN A 282 18.75 -10.79 -4.51
CA GLN A 282 19.92 -11.30 -5.21
C GLN A 282 19.66 -11.52 -6.71
N GLN A 283 18.45 -11.95 -7.10
CA GLN A 283 18.05 -12.05 -8.50
C GLN A 283 17.98 -10.68 -9.18
N ILE A 284 17.36 -9.69 -8.53
CA ILE A 284 17.29 -8.30 -9.02
C ILE A 284 18.70 -7.70 -9.12
N TYR A 285 19.58 -7.98 -8.14
CA TYR A 285 20.97 -7.51 -8.20
C TYR A 285 21.75 -8.09 -9.37
N ARG A 286 21.58 -9.39 -9.66
CA ARG A 286 22.18 -10.00 -10.86
C ARG A 286 21.67 -9.34 -12.14
N ARG A 287 20.37 -8.99 -12.20
CA ARG A 287 19.81 -8.23 -13.31
C ARG A 287 20.45 -6.85 -13.46
N LEU A 288 20.67 -6.10 -12.38
CA LEU A 288 21.43 -4.85 -12.43
C LEU A 288 22.84 -5.04 -13.00
N GLN A 289 23.54 -6.09 -12.55
CA GLN A 289 24.87 -6.43 -13.04
C GLN A 289 24.92 -6.74 -14.53
N THR A 290 23.85 -7.31 -15.10
CA THR A 290 23.77 -7.67 -16.52
C THR A 290 23.18 -6.56 -17.38
N GLU A 291 22.00 -6.04 -17.00
CA GLU A 291 21.22 -5.06 -17.77
C GLU A 291 21.85 -3.66 -17.73
N HIS A 292 22.61 -3.35 -16.67
CA HIS A 292 23.22 -2.03 -16.47
C HIS A 292 24.74 -2.09 -16.27
N PHE A 293 25.41 -3.13 -16.78
CA PHE A 293 26.88 -3.24 -16.65
C PHE A 293 27.64 -2.04 -17.24
N TYR A 294 27.13 -1.48 -18.34
CA TYR A 294 27.68 -0.30 -18.99
C TYR A 294 26.77 0.91 -18.79
N ASN A 295 27.35 2.09 -18.62
CA ASN A 295 26.60 3.34 -18.67
C ASN A 295 26.26 3.70 -20.13
N PRO A 296 25.39 4.71 -20.37
CA PRO A 296 25.01 5.12 -21.73
C PRO A 296 26.18 5.61 -22.62
N GLN A 297 27.36 5.86 -22.03
CA GLN A 297 28.59 6.24 -22.72
C GLN A 297 29.52 5.05 -22.99
N GLY A 298 29.12 3.82 -22.62
CA GLY A 298 29.90 2.60 -22.82
C GLY A 298 30.95 2.31 -21.75
N PHE A 299 31.03 3.10 -20.68
CA PHE A 299 31.95 2.82 -19.58
C PHE A 299 31.35 1.81 -18.60
N LYS A 300 32.20 0.89 -18.14
CA LYS A 300 31.83 -0.12 -17.14
C LYS A 300 31.47 0.56 -15.81
N ARG A 301 30.35 0.16 -15.23
CA ARG A 301 29.94 0.54 -13.87
C ARG A 301 30.65 -0.32 -12.84
N THR A 302 31.36 0.30 -11.91
CA THR A 302 32.11 -0.40 -10.86
C THR A 302 31.26 -0.64 -9.64
N GLU A 303 30.20 0.14 -9.42
CA GLU A 303 29.27 0.03 -8.30
C GLU A 303 28.57 -1.34 -8.22
N TYR A 304 28.45 -2.07 -9.33
CA TYR A 304 27.84 -3.39 -9.39
C TYR A 304 28.86 -4.54 -9.44
N THR A 305 30.15 -4.28 -9.25
CA THR A 305 31.20 -5.31 -9.32
C THR A 305 31.52 -5.97 -7.98
N VAL A 306 30.80 -5.59 -6.93
CA VAL A 306 30.97 -6.08 -5.56
C VAL A 306 29.86 -7.09 -5.20
N PRO A 307 29.99 -7.85 -4.10
CA PRO A 307 28.87 -8.64 -3.58
C PRO A 307 27.65 -7.78 -3.24
N MET A 308 26.43 -8.32 -3.35
CA MET A 308 25.18 -7.60 -3.10
C MET A 308 25.18 -6.88 -1.74
N LEU A 309 25.62 -7.56 -0.67
CA LEU A 309 25.69 -6.95 0.66
C LEU A 309 26.66 -5.76 0.72
N SER A 310 27.79 -5.83 0.02
CA SER A 310 28.72 -4.69 -0.07
C SER A 310 28.11 -3.52 -0.82
N PHE A 311 27.35 -3.79 -1.88
CA PHE A 311 26.59 -2.78 -2.61
C PHE A 311 25.53 -2.11 -1.72
N LEU A 312 24.73 -2.90 -1.00
CA LEU A 312 23.68 -2.39 -0.09
C LEU A 312 24.29 -1.55 1.04
N ARG A 313 25.37 -2.02 1.66
CA ARG A 313 26.12 -1.27 2.67
C ARG A 313 26.68 0.04 2.13
N GLY A 314 27.22 0.02 0.91
CA GLY A 314 27.70 1.23 0.23
C GLY A 314 26.58 2.26 0.08
N ARG A 315 25.42 1.84 -0.43
CA ARG A 315 24.24 2.71 -0.57
C ARG A 315 23.75 3.27 0.77
N LEU A 316 23.60 2.41 1.77
CA LEU A 316 23.13 2.83 3.09
C LEU A 316 24.14 3.78 3.73
N LYS A 317 25.44 3.53 3.58
CA LYS A 317 26.49 4.46 4.02
C LYS A 317 26.37 5.80 3.32
N ASP A 318 26.13 5.82 2.01
CA ASP A 318 25.96 7.05 1.23
C ASP A 318 24.71 7.84 1.66
N GLU A 319 23.60 7.16 1.95
CA GLU A 319 22.38 7.77 2.51
C GLU A 319 22.60 8.30 3.94
N LEU A 320 23.49 7.66 4.72
CA LEU A 320 23.86 8.06 6.08
C LEU A 320 25.06 9.02 6.12
N GLN A 321 25.60 9.48 4.98
CA GLN A 321 26.71 10.43 5.00
C GLN A 321 26.29 11.73 5.68
N GLY A 322 27.02 12.11 6.75
CA GLY A 322 26.71 13.30 7.54
C GLY A 322 25.73 13.07 8.70
N VAL A 323 25.26 11.84 8.93
CA VAL A 323 24.43 11.47 10.08
C VAL A 323 25.27 11.43 11.36
N GLY A 324 24.87 12.22 12.36
CA GLY A 324 25.42 12.20 13.71
C GLY A 324 24.86 11.06 14.55
N ILE A 325 25.36 10.91 15.78
CA ILE A 325 24.95 9.81 16.67
C ILE A 325 23.47 9.90 17.03
N GLN A 326 22.94 11.12 17.15
CA GLN A 326 21.53 11.34 17.45
C GLN A 326 20.63 10.95 16.27
N ASP A 327 20.98 11.31 15.02
CA ASP A 327 20.14 10.90 13.90
C ASP A 327 20.19 9.38 13.69
N ALA A 328 21.33 8.73 13.97
CA ALA A 328 21.42 7.27 13.97
C ALA A 328 20.50 6.63 15.03
N ILE A 329 20.47 7.19 16.25
CA ILE A 329 19.57 6.75 17.32
C ILE A 329 18.10 6.90 16.88
N GLU A 330 17.72 8.08 16.41
CA GLU A 330 16.35 8.38 15.96
C GLU A 330 15.91 7.46 14.83
N PHE A 331 16.81 7.18 13.88
CA PHE A 331 16.51 6.29 12.75
C PHE A 331 16.28 4.85 13.21
N ILE A 332 17.19 4.30 14.03
CA ILE A 332 17.07 2.93 14.56
C ILE A 332 15.76 2.77 15.35
N VAL A 333 15.47 3.72 16.24
CA VAL A 333 14.22 3.71 17.03
C VAL A 333 12.99 3.79 16.12
N SER A 334 13.00 4.69 15.13
CA SER A 334 11.86 4.88 14.21
C SER A 334 11.59 3.64 13.37
N VAL A 335 12.65 3.00 12.86
CA VAL A 335 12.55 1.75 12.09
C VAL A 335 12.03 0.61 12.95
N LEU A 336 12.53 0.45 14.18
CA LEU A 336 12.04 -0.58 15.11
C LEU A 336 10.58 -0.32 15.54
N LYS A 337 10.18 0.94 15.74
CA LYS A 337 8.77 1.28 16.03
C LYS A 337 7.87 0.89 14.87
N LYS A 338 8.33 1.11 13.63
CA LYS A 338 7.65 0.66 12.42
C LYS A 338 7.59 -0.87 12.32
N SER A 339 8.65 -1.57 12.71
CA SER A 339 8.66 -3.04 12.83
C SER A 339 7.54 -3.53 13.74
N TYR A 340 7.41 -2.95 14.93
CA TYR A 340 6.34 -3.29 15.86
C TYR A 340 4.95 -2.99 15.32
N PHE A 341 4.76 -1.88 14.60
CA PHE A 341 3.50 -1.63 13.89
C PHE A 341 3.16 -2.74 12.91
N HIS A 342 4.11 -3.12 12.03
CA HIS A 342 3.92 -4.21 11.07
C HIS A 342 3.59 -5.54 11.75
N TYR A 343 4.29 -5.85 12.84
CA TYR A 343 4.03 -7.06 13.62
C TYR A 343 2.66 -7.01 14.30
N ALA A 344 2.20 -5.85 14.77
CA ALA A 344 0.87 -5.72 15.36
C ALA A 344 -0.28 -6.01 14.36
N ILE A 345 -0.02 -5.79 13.07
CA ILE A 345 -0.99 -5.97 11.96
C ILE A 345 -0.74 -7.25 11.14
N HIS A 346 0.06 -8.20 11.65
CA HIS A 346 0.38 -9.47 10.98
C HIS A 346 1.16 -9.36 9.66
N ALA A 347 1.88 -8.26 9.47
CA ALA A 347 2.83 -8.09 8.38
C ALA A 347 4.24 -8.54 8.82
N ASP A 348 4.41 -9.83 9.07
CA ASP A 348 5.57 -10.37 9.79
C ASP A 348 6.88 -10.25 9.00
N ASP A 349 6.85 -10.47 7.68
CA ASP A 349 8.02 -10.30 6.82
C ASP A 349 8.49 -8.84 6.77
N ASP A 350 7.54 -7.90 6.67
CA ASP A 350 7.83 -6.47 6.75
C ASP A 350 8.41 -6.09 8.13
N ALA A 351 7.86 -6.67 9.20
CA ALA A 351 8.35 -6.45 10.56
C ALA A 351 9.79 -6.93 10.71
N ALA A 352 10.07 -8.18 10.35
CA ALA A 352 11.41 -8.75 10.36
C ALA A 352 12.37 -7.90 9.53
N GLY A 353 11.88 -7.38 8.41
CA GLY A 353 12.69 -6.55 7.54
C GLY A 353 13.10 -5.20 8.09
N GLN A 354 12.18 -4.54 8.82
CA GLN A 354 12.53 -3.35 9.59
C GLN A 354 13.56 -3.68 10.69
N GLU A 355 13.47 -4.84 11.36
CA GLU A 355 14.48 -5.23 12.36
C GLU A 355 15.87 -5.44 11.74
N ASN A 356 15.95 -6.08 10.57
CA ASN A 356 17.19 -6.29 9.84
C ASN A 356 17.83 -4.96 9.43
N MET A 357 17.01 -4.00 8.97
CA MET A 357 17.48 -2.65 8.65
C MET A 357 18.02 -1.93 9.90
N ALA A 358 17.29 -1.96 11.01
CA ALA A 358 17.73 -1.37 12.26
C ALA A 358 19.08 -1.97 12.71
N GLN A 359 19.26 -3.29 12.55
CA GLN A 359 20.52 -3.96 12.87
C GLN A 359 21.66 -3.55 11.93
N GLU A 360 21.43 -3.44 10.63
CA GLU A 360 22.48 -3.06 9.68
C GLU A 360 22.92 -1.60 9.89
N ILE A 361 21.99 -0.68 10.18
CA ILE A 361 22.34 0.71 10.53
C ILE A 361 23.16 0.76 11.81
N TYR A 362 22.74 0.02 12.83
CA TYR A 362 23.49 -0.11 14.07
C TYR A 362 24.91 -0.61 13.81
N ASP A 363 25.06 -1.67 13.03
CA ASP A 363 26.37 -2.27 12.72
C ASP A 363 27.26 -1.31 11.92
N ILE A 364 26.71 -0.57 10.95
CA ILE A 364 27.44 0.42 10.16
C ILE A 364 27.97 1.54 11.07
N TYR A 365 27.12 2.07 11.94
CA TYR A 365 27.46 3.19 12.81
C TYR A 365 28.42 2.76 13.93
N GLN A 366 28.19 1.59 14.53
CA GLN A 366 29.07 1.04 15.56
C GLN A 366 30.48 0.78 15.02
N LYS A 367 30.60 0.33 13.76
CA LYS A 367 31.90 0.13 13.09
C LYS A 367 32.60 1.45 12.73
N SER A 368 31.85 2.49 12.35
CA SER A 368 32.44 3.78 11.98
C SER A 368 32.99 4.56 13.18
N MET A 369 32.50 4.30 14.40
CA MET A 369 32.89 4.99 15.63
C MET A 369 34.20 4.45 16.26
N GLY A 370 34.81 3.39 15.70
CA GLY A 370 36.05 2.79 16.22
C GLY A 370 35.80 1.92 17.44
N GLY A 371 36.13 0.63 17.35
CA GLY A 371 35.76 -0.39 18.34
C GLY A 371 36.47 -0.34 19.71
N ASP A 372 37.10 0.77 20.10
CA ASP A 372 38.12 0.75 21.16
C ASP A 372 37.68 1.19 22.57
N GLU A 373 36.47 1.69 22.81
CA GLU A 373 35.95 1.80 24.19
C GLU A 373 34.44 1.55 24.27
N GLN A 374 34.04 0.37 24.78
CA GLN A 374 32.68 0.15 25.27
C GLN A 374 32.38 1.16 26.40
N GLY A 375 31.52 2.15 26.12
CA GLY A 375 30.88 2.97 27.15
C GLY A 375 31.21 4.47 27.18
N ARG A 376 31.99 5.02 26.23
CA ARG A 376 32.20 6.49 26.16
C ARG A 376 31.76 7.17 24.86
N VAL A 377 31.84 6.48 23.71
CA VAL A 377 31.54 7.09 22.39
C VAL A 377 30.87 6.06 21.47
N GLY A 378 29.90 5.27 21.95
CA GLY A 378 29.24 4.20 21.19
C GLY A 378 27.72 4.27 21.27
N LEU A 379 27.02 3.60 20.34
CA LEU A 379 25.56 3.46 20.45
C LEU A 379 25.21 2.53 21.64
N PRO A 380 24.07 2.75 22.33
CA PRO A 380 23.55 1.80 23.32
C PRO A 380 23.42 0.38 22.74
N PRO A 381 23.42 -0.69 23.54
CA PRO A 381 23.15 -2.03 23.05
C PRO A 381 21.80 -2.12 22.30
N MET A 382 21.70 -2.95 21.27
CA MET A 382 20.47 -3.11 20.46
C MET A 382 19.20 -3.39 21.29
N VAL A 383 19.32 -4.08 22.43
CA VAL A 383 18.18 -4.32 23.34
C VAL A 383 17.58 -3.03 23.89
N TRP A 384 18.39 -1.99 24.11
CA TRP A 384 17.92 -0.68 24.52
C TRP A 384 17.05 -0.05 23.44
N PHE A 385 17.50 -0.07 22.17
CA PHE A 385 16.73 0.44 21.04
C PHE A 385 15.40 -0.28 20.86
N ARG A 386 15.42 -1.62 20.96
CA ARG A 386 14.21 -2.45 20.88
C ARG A 386 13.21 -2.09 21.99
N TYR A 387 13.69 -1.84 23.20
CA TYR A 387 12.84 -1.39 24.31
C TYR A 387 12.29 0.01 24.10
N GLN A 388 13.13 0.99 23.71
CA GLN A 388 12.67 2.35 23.46
C GLN A 388 11.59 2.41 22.39
N ALA A 389 11.80 1.73 21.26
CA ALA A 389 10.80 1.63 20.21
C ALA A 389 9.51 0.95 20.67
N PHE A 390 9.61 -0.08 21.52
CA PHE A 390 8.47 -0.80 22.08
C PHE A 390 7.66 0.10 23.02
N ALA A 391 8.33 0.77 23.95
CA ALA A 391 7.72 1.73 24.87
C ALA A 391 7.08 2.90 24.12
N LEU A 392 7.74 3.45 23.09
CA LEU A 392 7.19 4.51 22.25
C LEU A 392 5.97 4.04 21.45
N PHE A 393 5.92 2.78 21.01
CA PHE A 393 4.74 2.22 20.36
C PHE A 393 3.57 2.07 21.34
N LEU A 394 3.81 1.51 22.53
CA LEU A 394 2.77 1.29 23.53
C LEU A 394 2.20 2.59 24.12
N ASN A 395 3.02 3.64 24.19
CA ASN A 395 2.60 4.93 24.75
C ASN A 395 2.13 5.93 23.69
N ASP A 396 2.13 5.57 22.40
CA ASP A 396 1.63 6.46 21.35
C ASP A 396 0.10 6.43 21.29
N PRO A 397 -0.59 7.53 21.60
CA PRO A 397 -2.06 7.59 21.58
C PRO A 397 -2.63 7.48 20.16
N ALA A 398 -1.80 7.58 19.12
CA ALA A 398 -2.22 7.34 17.74
C ALA A 398 -2.50 5.86 17.42
N TYR A 399 -2.07 4.91 18.28
CA TYR A 399 -2.36 3.50 18.11
C TYR A 399 -3.49 3.03 19.05
N PRO A 400 -4.53 2.35 18.52
CA PRO A 400 -5.64 1.89 19.33
C PRO A 400 -5.22 0.79 20.32
N GLU A 401 -5.97 0.65 21.41
CA GLU A 401 -5.68 -0.32 22.47
C GLU A 401 -5.59 -1.77 21.97
N TYR A 402 -6.46 -2.18 21.05
CA TYR A 402 -6.42 -3.53 20.49
C TYR A 402 -5.12 -3.80 19.73
N MET A 403 -4.54 -2.80 19.05
CA MET A 403 -3.30 -2.94 18.29
C MET A 403 -2.10 -3.03 19.23
N ARG A 404 -2.07 -2.21 20.28
CA ARG A 404 -1.07 -2.29 21.34
C ARG A 404 -1.13 -3.62 22.08
N SER A 405 -2.33 -4.10 22.37
CA SER A 405 -2.58 -5.40 22.99
C SER A 405 -2.19 -6.56 22.07
N SER A 406 -2.49 -6.47 20.77
CA SER A 406 -2.05 -7.42 19.74
C SER A 406 -0.54 -7.57 19.76
N LEU A 407 0.20 -6.45 19.71
CA LEU A 407 1.66 -6.47 19.76
C LEU A 407 2.19 -7.21 21.00
N ILE A 408 1.69 -6.85 22.20
CA ILE A 408 2.12 -7.48 23.46
C ILE A 408 1.84 -8.98 23.44
N GLY A 409 0.59 -9.36 23.13
CA GLY A 409 0.16 -10.75 23.13
C GLY A 409 0.96 -11.61 22.15
N ARG A 410 1.20 -11.08 20.93
CA ARG A 410 2.00 -11.77 19.92
C ARG A 410 3.46 -11.91 20.34
N ILE A 411 4.11 -10.84 20.81
CA ILE A 411 5.51 -10.93 21.27
C ILE A 411 5.64 -11.92 22.43
N GLN A 412 4.69 -11.93 23.37
CA GLN A 412 4.71 -12.85 24.51
C GLN A 412 4.59 -14.32 24.09
N VAL A 413 3.73 -14.63 23.12
CA VAL A 413 3.47 -16.01 22.67
C VAL A 413 4.48 -16.49 21.65
N GLU A 414 4.76 -15.67 20.63
CA GLU A 414 5.54 -16.06 19.45
C GLU A 414 7.03 -15.73 19.58
N ARG A 415 7.40 -14.74 20.41
CA ARG A 415 8.79 -14.30 20.62
C ARG A 415 9.14 -14.16 22.12
N PRO A 416 8.99 -15.22 22.93
CA PRO A 416 9.18 -15.16 24.38
C PRO A 416 10.59 -14.67 24.79
N ASP A 417 11.62 -15.01 24.01
CA ASP A 417 12.98 -14.53 24.25
C ASP A 417 13.13 -13.02 24.11
N LEU A 418 12.43 -12.42 23.13
CA LEU A 418 12.39 -10.97 22.97
C LEU A 418 11.58 -10.34 24.11
N PHE A 419 10.44 -10.94 24.46
CA PHE A 419 9.59 -10.46 25.55
C PHE A 419 10.36 -10.36 26.87
N GLU A 420 11.09 -11.41 27.25
CA GLU A 420 11.90 -11.43 28.48
C GLU A 420 13.04 -10.40 28.44
N LYS A 421 13.69 -10.19 27.29
CA LYS A 421 14.69 -9.14 27.11
C LYS A 421 14.10 -7.74 27.29
N LEU A 422 12.91 -7.49 26.73
CA LEU A 422 12.20 -6.21 26.85
C LEU A 422 11.81 -5.95 28.31
N ARG A 423 11.24 -6.95 29.01
CA ARG A 423 10.89 -6.82 30.44
C ARG A 423 12.10 -6.58 31.33
N LYS A 424 13.21 -7.29 31.07
CA LYS A 424 14.45 -7.05 31.82
C LYS A 424 14.97 -5.62 31.59
N GLN A 425 14.91 -5.12 30.36
CA GLN A 425 15.33 -3.76 30.03
C GLN A 425 14.42 -2.70 30.67
N GLU A 426 13.13 -2.95 30.76
CA GLU A 426 12.15 -2.11 31.47
C GLU A 426 12.50 -1.98 32.96
N ILE A 427 12.73 -3.10 33.64
CA ILE A 427 13.10 -3.12 35.06
C ILE A 427 14.38 -2.29 35.28
N GLN A 428 15.40 -2.51 34.43
CA GLN A 428 16.65 -1.74 34.51
C GLN A 428 16.44 -0.24 34.30
N PHE A 429 15.53 0.15 33.41
CA PHE A 429 15.22 1.54 33.16
C PHE A 429 14.52 2.20 34.36
N ILE A 430 13.54 1.51 34.96
CA ILE A 430 12.84 1.97 36.17
C ILE A 430 13.83 2.15 37.33
N GLU A 431 14.69 1.15 37.59
CA GLU A 431 15.70 1.24 38.65
C GLU A 431 16.69 2.40 38.44
N GLN A 432 17.04 2.72 37.18
CA GLN A 432 17.91 3.86 36.87
C GLN A 432 17.20 5.19 37.12
N MET A 433 15.93 5.30 36.72
CA MET A 433 15.11 6.49 36.96
C MET A 433 14.94 6.78 38.45
N GLU A 434 14.66 5.76 39.26
CA GLU A 434 14.53 5.89 40.72
C GLU A 434 15.84 6.34 41.37
N LYS A 435 16.98 5.80 40.93
CA LYS A 435 18.30 6.23 41.42
C LYS A 435 18.59 7.68 41.08
N GLN A 436 18.29 8.12 39.86
CA GLN A 436 18.49 9.51 39.45
C GLN A 436 17.61 10.47 40.24
N GLN A 437 16.36 10.11 40.54
CA GLN A 437 15.49 10.91 41.40
C GLN A 437 16.04 11.01 42.83
N GLN A 438 16.49 9.90 43.40
CA GLN A 438 17.11 9.88 44.74
C GLN A 438 18.42 10.69 44.81
N GLU A 439 19.16 10.77 43.71
CA GLU A 439 20.37 11.60 43.60
C GLU A 439 20.06 13.08 43.39
N GLN A 440 18.93 13.44 42.79
CA GLN A 440 18.47 14.82 42.64
C GLN A 440 17.79 15.37 43.91
N GLU A 441 17.27 14.49 44.77
CA GLU A 441 16.67 14.83 46.07
C GLU A 441 17.69 14.93 47.22
N ARG A 442 18.95 14.58 46.98
CA ARG A 442 20.10 14.73 47.90
C ARG A 442 20.93 15.95 47.54
#